data_AF-A0A527GK36-F1
#
_entry.id   AF-A0A527GK36-F1
#
_cell.length_a   1.000
_cell.length_b   1.000
_cell.length_c   1.000
_cell.angle_alpha   90.00
_cell.angle_beta   90.00
_cell.angle_gamma   90.00
#
_symmetry.space_group_name_H-M   'P 1'
#
loop_
_entity.id
_entity.type
_entity.pdbx_description
1 polymer ?
#
loop_
_entity_poly.entity_id
_entity_poly.type
_entity_poly.pdbx_seq_one_letter_code
_entity_poly.pdbx_strand_id
1 'polypeptide(L)'
;IRARSAMVLCYVMPLMIAPQVTALAWLQLFGPASPFLKLFGAAPPLGTRNPLYSTSGIILLLGVQYGPLVFLLVRAGLRKLPRELIEAARAGGAGWFTVLVTIVLPLMTPSIMAAAALAFVSCVGNFGIPAFLGIPANYLVLPTLIYQKLAGGGPAVLGETAFLSVLIGIIAMAGILAQEIMSRRRDYRISSTSLSAEPYELGRWRPTVQAGMWLLIIVVLFLPLFGLVLTSLVPGYGIALTAKTATLDNYRFVLFEHDAAGRAFFNSFWLSIAAAFFAVLVAVPIGYLIAWGKQRWVRLLNLSVELPYALPGVVLAIASLLMFLRPIPLTGIQLYNT
;
A
#
# COMPACT_ATOMS: atom_id res chain seq x y z
N ILE A 1 20.16 -17.36 2.71
CA ILE A 1 19.96 -16.32 3.77
C ILE A 1 19.27 -16.99 4.96
N ARG A 2 19.72 -16.80 6.21
CA ARG A 2 19.03 -17.35 7.39
C ARG A 2 17.75 -16.54 7.66
N ALA A 3 16.70 -17.14 8.24
CA ALA A 3 15.44 -16.46 8.60
C ALA A 3 14.71 -15.76 7.42
N ARG A 4 14.86 -16.26 6.18
CA ARG A 4 14.23 -15.68 4.98
C ARG A 4 12.72 -15.50 5.13
N SER A 5 12.02 -16.47 5.72
CA SER A 5 10.57 -16.40 5.91
C SER A 5 10.17 -15.26 6.83
N ALA A 6 10.90 -15.05 7.93
CA ALA A 6 10.67 -13.93 8.84
C ALA A 6 10.93 -12.58 8.14
N MET A 7 12.02 -12.47 7.37
CA MET A 7 12.29 -11.25 6.60
C MET A 7 11.18 -10.92 5.60
N VAL A 8 10.69 -11.94 4.88
CA VAL A 8 9.59 -11.77 3.93
C VAL A 8 8.32 -11.34 4.66
N LEU A 9 7.99 -11.98 5.78
CA LEU A 9 6.84 -11.60 6.60
C LEU A 9 6.95 -10.14 7.05
N CYS A 10 8.05 -9.77 7.71
CA CYS A 10 8.29 -8.41 8.18
C CYS A 10 8.24 -7.39 7.05
N TYR A 11 8.86 -7.67 5.90
CA TYR A 11 8.84 -6.72 4.77
C TYR A 11 7.44 -6.53 4.18
N VAL A 12 6.54 -7.52 4.29
CA VAL A 12 5.15 -7.42 3.82
C VAL A 12 4.24 -6.71 4.82
N MET A 13 4.58 -6.68 6.11
CA MET A 13 3.77 -6.04 7.17
C MET A 13 3.33 -4.60 6.88
N PRO A 14 4.14 -3.69 6.29
CA PRO A 14 3.69 -2.33 5.97
C PRO A 14 2.42 -2.26 5.12
N LEU A 15 2.15 -3.26 4.27
CA LEU A 15 0.89 -3.32 3.50
C LEU A 15 -0.36 -3.52 4.37
N MET A 16 -0.19 -4.12 5.55
CA MET A 16 -1.28 -4.36 6.51
C MET A 16 -1.53 -3.14 7.39
N ILE A 17 -0.57 -2.21 7.46
CA ILE A 17 -0.68 -0.98 8.22
C ILE A 17 -1.38 0.06 7.34
N ALA A 18 -2.41 0.71 7.89
CA ALA A 18 -3.12 1.77 7.19
C ALA A 18 -2.12 2.88 6.76
N PRO A 19 -2.19 3.39 5.51
CA PRO A 19 -1.22 4.37 5.01
C PRO A 19 -1.11 5.64 5.87
N GLN A 20 -2.22 6.05 6.49
CA GLN A 20 -2.28 7.16 7.45
C GLN A 20 -1.41 6.90 8.68
N VAL A 21 -1.45 5.67 9.20
CA VAL A 21 -0.66 5.27 10.37
C VAL A 21 0.83 5.23 10.00
N THR A 22 1.18 4.73 8.81
CA THR A 22 2.55 4.80 8.29
C THR A 22 3.04 6.26 8.21
N ALA A 23 2.22 7.15 7.62
CA ALA A 23 2.54 8.57 7.54
C ALA A 23 2.75 9.22 8.90
N LEU A 24 1.84 8.98 9.85
CA LEU A 24 1.94 9.47 11.22
C LEU A 24 3.19 8.95 11.93
N ALA A 25 3.49 7.65 11.82
CA ALA A 25 4.65 7.05 12.46
C ALA A 25 5.96 7.71 11.98
N TRP A 26 6.10 7.96 10.68
CA TRP A 26 7.26 8.66 10.12
C TRP A 26 7.31 10.14 10.50
N LEU A 27 6.17 10.84 10.48
CA LEU A 27 6.10 12.24 10.91
C LEU A 27 6.49 12.42 12.38
N GLN A 28 6.05 11.51 13.25
CA GLN A 28 6.39 11.54 14.67
C GLN A 28 7.86 11.17 14.90
N LEU A 29 8.40 10.22 14.13
CA LEU A 29 9.80 9.82 14.25
C LEU A 29 10.77 10.94 13.82
N PHE A 30 10.51 11.60 12.69
CA PHE A 30 11.41 12.60 12.08
C PHE A 30 11.01 14.06 12.36
N GLY A 31 10.05 14.29 13.26
CA GLY A 31 9.58 15.63 13.62
C GLY A 31 10.37 16.28 14.75
N PRO A 32 10.28 17.62 14.93
CA PRO A 32 10.89 18.34 16.05
C PRO A 32 10.33 17.92 17.42
N ALA A 33 9.11 17.39 17.44
CA ALA A 33 8.45 16.87 18.64
C ALA A 33 8.80 15.41 18.95
N SER A 34 9.65 14.76 18.14
CA SER A 34 9.99 13.33 18.25
C SER A 34 10.64 12.99 19.59
N PRO A 35 10.00 12.15 20.43
CA PRO A 35 10.64 11.66 21.65
C PRO A 35 11.91 10.87 21.34
N PHE A 36 11.91 10.10 20.25
CA PHE A 36 13.07 9.35 19.79
C PHE A 36 14.28 10.25 19.51
N LEU A 37 14.12 11.30 18.70
CA LEU A 37 15.24 12.20 18.39
C LEU A 37 15.71 12.97 19.62
N LYS A 38 14.80 13.27 20.56
CA LYS A 38 15.14 13.95 21.82
C LYS A 38 16.01 13.10 22.73
N LEU A 39 15.85 11.77 22.74
CA LEU A 39 16.71 10.86 23.50
C LEU A 39 18.19 10.98 23.09
N PHE A 40 18.45 11.28 21.82
CA PHE A 40 19.80 11.44 21.28
C PHE A 40 20.26 12.89 21.16
N GLY A 41 19.47 13.85 21.65
CA GLY A 41 19.76 15.29 21.47
C GLY A 41 19.76 15.74 20.00
N ALA A 42 19.20 14.94 19.09
CA ALA A 42 19.18 15.17 17.64
C ALA A 42 17.88 15.82 17.14
N ALA A 43 16.96 16.14 18.05
CA ALA A 43 15.68 16.73 17.71
C ALA A 43 15.87 18.20 17.27
N PRO A 44 15.34 18.59 16.10
CA PRO A 44 15.30 19.99 15.69
C PRO A 44 14.53 20.87 16.69
N PRO A 45 14.79 22.19 16.73
CA PRO A 45 14.02 23.12 17.54
C PRO A 45 12.50 23.01 17.29
N LEU A 46 11.71 23.18 18.34
CA LEU A 46 10.25 23.24 18.20
C LEU A 46 9.88 24.39 17.26
N GLY A 47 8.96 24.13 16.33
CA GLY A 47 8.59 25.06 15.25
C GLY A 47 9.37 24.87 13.94
N THR A 48 10.44 24.07 13.93
CA THR A 48 11.09 23.68 12.66
C THR A 48 10.15 22.83 11.81
N ARG A 49 10.04 23.14 10.52
CA ARG A 49 9.21 22.38 9.58
C ARG A 49 9.73 20.94 9.46
N ASN A 50 8.85 19.95 9.59
CA ASN A 50 9.22 18.56 9.35
C ASN A 50 9.59 18.39 7.86
N PRO A 51 10.78 17.82 7.54
CA PRO A 51 11.22 17.65 6.15
C PRO A 51 10.29 16.76 5.30
N LEU A 52 9.52 15.87 5.94
CA LEU A 52 8.57 15.00 5.26
C LEU A 52 7.32 15.73 4.76
N TYR A 53 7.06 16.97 5.19
CA TYR A 53 6.02 17.83 4.63
C TYR A 53 6.43 18.36 3.25
N SER A 54 6.60 17.45 2.29
CA SER A 54 7.15 17.70 0.96
C SER A 54 6.74 16.61 -0.04
N THR A 55 6.85 16.91 -1.34
CA THR A 55 6.60 15.95 -2.41
C THR A 55 7.53 14.74 -2.33
N SER A 56 8.81 14.96 -1.98
CA SER A 56 9.78 13.86 -1.79
C SER A 56 9.42 12.97 -0.61
N GLY A 57 8.90 13.54 0.49
CA GLY A 57 8.36 12.78 1.62
C GLY A 57 7.19 11.88 1.20
N ILE A 58 6.26 12.41 0.40
CA ILE A 58 5.14 11.64 -0.15
C ILE A 58 5.63 10.48 -1.03
N ILE A 59 6.56 10.76 -1.96
CA ILE A 59 7.13 9.73 -2.85
C ILE A 59 7.83 8.64 -2.04
N LEU A 60 8.64 9.02 -1.04
CA LEU A 60 9.34 8.08 -0.16
C LEU A 60 8.36 7.16 0.57
N LEU A 61 7.33 7.72 1.19
CA LEU A 61 6.38 6.93 1.98
C LEU A 61 5.46 6.08 1.12
N LEU A 62 5.07 6.54 -0.07
CA LEU A 62 4.37 5.69 -1.04
C LEU A 62 5.25 4.51 -1.48
N GLY A 63 6.54 4.75 -1.69
CA GLY A 63 7.51 3.70 -2.00
C GLY A 63 7.67 2.69 -0.85
N VAL A 64 7.70 3.16 0.40
CA VAL A 64 7.69 2.32 1.61
C VAL A 64 6.41 1.49 1.69
N GLN A 65 5.25 2.12 1.47
CA GLN A 65 3.94 1.48 1.62
C GLN A 65 3.72 0.40 0.56
N TYR A 66 4.06 0.66 -0.71
CA TYR A 66 3.75 -0.22 -1.84
C TYR A 66 4.95 -1.02 -2.38
N GLY A 67 6.17 -0.74 -1.91
CA GLY A 67 7.34 -1.57 -2.19
C GLY A 67 7.14 -3.07 -1.91
N PRO A 68 6.48 -3.47 -0.80
CA PRO A 68 6.22 -4.88 -0.54
C PRO A 68 5.26 -5.53 -1.55
N LEU A 69 4.33 -4.77 -2.11
CA LEU A 69 3.42 -5.24 -3.16
C LEU A 69 4.22 -5.57 -4.43
N VAL A 70 5.12 -4.65 -4.81
CA VAL A 70 6.03 -4.86 -5.95
C VAL A 70 6.90 -6.09 -5.71
N PHE A 71 7.47 -6.23 -4.51
CA PHE A 71 8.29 -7.37 -4.14
C PHE A 71 7.53 -8.70 -4.27
N LEU A 72 6.29 -8.80 -3.81
CA LEU A 72 5.50 -10.03 -3.89
C LEU A 72 5.29 -10.47 -5.34
N LEU A 73 4.96 -9.53 -6.22
CA LEU A 73 4.71 -9.79 -7.64
C LEU A 73 5.98 -10.16 -8.39
N VAL A 74 7.06 -9.40 -8.18
CA VAL A 74 8.38 -9.71 -8.76
C VAL A 74 8.89 -11.06 -8.24
N ARG A 75 8.71 -11.36 -6.95
CA ARG A 75 9.08 -12.66 -6.37
C ARG A 75 8.28 -13.81 -6.97
N ALA A 76 6.98 -13.60 -7.24
CA ALA A 76 6.14 -14.60 -7.90
C ALA A 76 6.60 -14.86 -9.34
N GLY A 77 6.96 -13.80 -10.09
CA GLY A 77 7.53 -13.92 -11.42
C GLY A 77 8.88 -14.65 -11.44
N LEU A 78 9.78 -14.33 -10.50
CA LEU A 78 11.10 -14.96 -10.40
C LEU A 78 11.00 -16.48 -10.20
N ARG A 79 9.99 -16.95 -9.47
CA ARG A 79 9.74 -18.39 -9.25
C ARG A 79 9.33 -19.14 -10.52
N LYS A 80 8.83 -18.42 -11.53
CA LYS A 80 8.40 -18.98 -12.81
C LYS A 80 9.51 -19.00 -13.86
N LEU A 81 10.70 -18.45 -13.55
CA LEU A 81 11.79 -18.44 -14.52
C LEU A 81 12.32 -19.86 -14.75
N PRO A 82 12.54 -20.25 -16.02
CA PRO A 82 13.03 -21.56 -16.37
C PRO A 82 14.49 -21.69 -15.95
N ARG A 83 14.78 -22.68 -15.09
CA ARG A 83 16.14 -22.98 -14.61
C ARG A 83 17.13 -23.21 -15.75
N GLU A 84 16.70 -23.93 -16.77
CA GLU A 84 17.52 -24.39 -17.91
C GLU A 84 18.18 -23.23 -18.67
N LEU A 85 17.48 -22.10 -18.88
CA LEU A 85 18.04 -20.94 -19.58
C LEU A 85 19.20 -20.31 -18.79
N ILE A 86 19.06 -20.26 -17.46
CA ILE A 86 20.09 -19.72 -16.57
C ILE A 86 21.30 -20.66 -16.55
N GLU A 87 21.08 -21.96 -16.41
CA GLU A 87 22.16 -22.96 -16.39
C GLU A 87 22.90 -23.05 -17.72
N ALA A 88 22.18 -23.03 -18.86
CA ALA A 88 22.79 -23.02 -20.19
C ALA A 88 23.68 -21.80 -20.41
N ALA A 89 23.22 -20.60 -20.03
CA ALA A 89 24.02 -19.39 -20.14
C ALA A 89 25.27 -19.44 -19.24
N ARG A 90 25.14 -19.96 -18.01
CA ARG A 90 26.27 -20.13 -17.09
C ARG A 90 27.27 -21.17 -17.58
N ALA A 91 26.81 -22.28 -18.17
CA ALA A 91 27.65 -23.29 -18.81
C ALA A 91 28.40 -22.74 -20.02
N GLY A 92 27.80 -21.80 -20.75
CA GLY A 92 28.45 -21.02 -21.81
C GLY A 92 29.41 -19.93 -21.33
N GLY A 93 29.71 -19.85 -20.03
CA GLY A 93 30.64 -18.89 -19.46
C GLY A 93 30.05 -17.52 -19.11
N ALA A 94 28.73 -17.31 -19.22
CA ALA A 94 28.12 -16.04 -18.88
C ALA A 94 28.25 -15.69 -17.39
N GLY A 95 28.66 -14.46 -17.08
CA GLY A 95 28.69 -13.93 -15.73
C GLY A 95 27.28 -13.73 -15.14
N TRP A 96 27.18 -13.59 -13.82
CA TRP A 96 25.90 -13.31 -13.14
C TRP A 96 25.20 -12.04 -13.68
N PHE A 97 25.98 -10.98 -13.89
CA PHE A 97 25.44 -9.71 -14.40
C PHE A 97 24.92 -9.85 -15.83
N THR A 98 25.64 -10.60 -16.68
CA THR A 98 25.20 -10.92 -18.04
C THR A 98 23.86 -11.66 -18.00
N VAL A 99 23.76 -12.74 -17.22
CA VAL A 99 22.51 -13.52 -17.08
C VAL A 99 21.37 -12.65 -16.53
N LEU A 100 21.66 -11.78 -15.55
CA LEU A 100 20.66 -10.86 -15.00
C LEU A 100 20.08 -9.94 -16.08
N VAL A 101 20.94 -9.31 -16.89
CA VAL A 101 20.52 -8.29 -17.86
C VAL A 101 19.98 -8.89 -19.15
N THR A 102 20.51 -10.03 -19.61
CA THR A 102 20.15 -10.61 -20.92
C THR A 102 19.07 -11.69 -20.83
N ILE A 103 18.85 -12.29 -19.66
CA ILE A 103 17.88 -13.38 -19.48
C ILE A 103 16.83 -13.01 -18.43
N VAL A 104 17.27 -12.77 -17.18
CA VAL A 104 16.34 -12.58 -16.05
C VAL A 104 15.48 -11.33 -16.22
N LEU A 105 16.08 -10.15 -16.40
CA LEU A 105 15.34 -8.89 -16.54
C LEU A 105 14.38 -8.91 -17.74
N PRO A 106 14.79 -9.32 -18.96
CA PRO A 106 13.88 -9.44 -20.09
C PRO A 106 12.69 -10.37 -19.81
N LEU A 107 12.92 -11.57 -19.27
CA LEU A 107 11.85 -12.51 -18.93
C LEU A 107 10.97 -12.03 -17.77
N MET A 108 11.54 -11.23 -16.86
CA MET A 108 10.81 -10.62 -15.75
C MET A 108 10.02 -9.37 -16.15
N THR A 109 10.23 -8.82 -17.34
CA THR A 109 9.56 -7.60 -17.81
C THR A 109 8.05 -7.63 -17.59
N PRO A 110 7.30 -8.68 -17.96
CA PRO A 110 5.84 -8.71 -17.74
C PRO A 110 5.47 -8.63 -16.25
N SER A 111 6.22 -9.33 -15.39
CA SER A 111 5.97 -9.34 -13.95
C SER A 111 6.31 -8.00 -13.30
N ILE A 112 7.41 -7.36 -13.73
CA ILE A 112 7.82 -6.02 -13.27
C ILE A 112 6.81 -4.98 -13.74
N MET A 113 6.35 -5.06 -14.99
CA MET A 113 5.37 -4.15 -15.56
C MET A 113 4.02 -4.29 -14.83
N ALA A 114 3.52 -5.52 -14.61
CA ALA A 114 2.32 -5.76 -13.83
C ALA A 114 2.46 -5.22 -12.39
N ALA A 115 3.62 -5.42 -11.75
CA ALA A 115 3.90 -4.87 -10.44
C ALA A 115 3.91 -3.33 -10.41
N ALA A 116 4.49 -2.70 -11.44
CA ALA A 116 4.50 -1.25 -11.60
C ALA A 116 3.08 -0.70 -11.81
N ALA A 117 2.25 -1.35 -12.63
CA ALA A 117 0.86 -0.94 -12.85
C ALA A 117 0.04 -1.01 -11.55
N LEU A 118 0.15 -2.11 -10.80
CA LEU A 118 -0.58 -2.25 -9.54
C LEU A 118 -0.10 -1.26 -8.48
N ALA A 119 1.21 -1.01 -8.39
CA ALA A 119 1.75 0.03 -7.51
C ALA A 119 1.29 1.43 -7.93
N PHE A 120 1.25 1.73 -9.24
CA PHE A 120 0.78 3.00 -9.78
C PHE A 120 -0.69 3.27 -9.41
N VAL A 121 -1.59 2.31 -9.69
CA VAL A 121 -3.02 2.40 -9.34
C VAL A 121 -3.19 2.60 -7.84
N SER A 122 -2.43 1.87 -7.04
CA SER A 122 -2.45 1.99 -5.58
C SER A 122 -1.98 3.36 -5.08
N CYS A 123 -0.91 3.91 -5.66
CA CYS A 123 -0.39 5.23 -5.35
C CYS A 123 -1.36 6.36 -5.76
N VAL A 124 -1.93 6.28 -6.97
CA VAL A 124 -2.90 7.25 -7.49
C VAL A 124 -4.15 7.32 -6.60
N GLY A 125 -4.57 6.18 -6.06
CA GLY A 125 -5.67 6.08 -5.11
C GLY A 125 -5.32 6.36 -3.66
N ASN A 126 -4.06 6.64 -3.32
CA ASN A 126 -3.69 6.77 -1.92
C ASN A 126 -4.14 8.13 -1.37
N PHE A 127 -5.09 8.12 -0.45
CA PHE A 127 -5.48 9.32 0.30
C PHE A 127 -4.57 9.54 1.51
N GLY A 128 -4.25 8.48 2.26
CA GLY A 128 -3.71 8.61 3.61
C GLY A 128 -2.36 9.29 3.70
N ILE A 129 -1.38 8.87 2.91
CA ILE A 129 -0.03 9.46 2.97
C ILE A 129 -0.06 10.92 2.49
N PRO A 130 -0.65 11.26 1.34
CA PRO A 130 -0.76 12.66 0.91
C PRO A 130 -1.62 13.53 1.84
N ALA A 131 -2.64 12.99 2.51
CA ALA A 131 -3.43 13.76 3.46
C ALA A 131 -2.61 14.26 4.64
N PHE A 132 -1.76 13.40 5.21
CA PHE A 132 -0.95 13.75 6.38
C PHE A 132 0.32 14.55 6.03
N LEU A 133 0.93 14.30 4.88
CA LEU A 133 2.16 14.99 4.47
C LEU A 133 1.91 16.22 3.59
N GLY A 134 0.92 16.13 2.70
CA GLY A 134 0.65 17.11 1.65
C GLY A 134 -0.26 18.25 2.09
N ILE A 135 -1.38 17.96 2.77
CA ILE A 135 -2.32 19.01 3.20
C ILE A 135 -1.64 20.08 4.07
N PRO A 136 -0.86 19.73 5.12
CA PRO A 136 -0.15 20.75 5.92
C PRO A 136 0.90 21.53 5.13
N ALA A 137 1.39 20.97 4.02
CA ALA A 137 2.37 21.58 3.13
C ALA A 137 1.73 22.38 1.97
N ASN A 138 0.40 22.49 1.92
CA ASN A 138 -0.36 23.00 0.76
C ASN A 138 -0.01 22.28 -0.56
N TYR A 139 0.32 20.99 -0.48
CA TYR A 139 0.54 20.13 -1.62
C TYR A 139 -0.66 19.21 -1.83
N LEU A 140 -1.44 19.49 -2.87
CA LEU A 140 -2.69 18.79 -3.17
C LEU A 140 -2.50 17.79 -4.28
N VAL A 141 -2.96 16.56 -4.03
CA VAL A 141 -3.18 15.53 -5.04
C VAL A 141 -4.69 15.29 -5.20
N LEU A 142 -5.09 14.60 -6.28
CA LEU A 142 -6.51 14.42 -6.60
C LEU A 142 -7.33 13.84 -5.43
N PRO A 143 -6.91 12.76 -4.72
CA PRO A 143 -7.65 12.26 -3.55
C PRO A 143 -7.85 13.29 -2.44
N THR A 144 -6.82 14.05 -2.10
CA THR A 144 -6.90 15.07 -1.03
C THR A 144 -7.71 16.29 -1.46
N LEU A 145 -7.66 16.65 -2.74
CA LEU A 145 -8.47 17.72 -3.29
C LEU A 145 -9.96 17.37 -3.23
N ILE A 146 -10.32 16.13 -3.57
CA ILE A 146 -11.71 15.66 -3.45
C ILE A 146 -12.17 15.78 -1.99
N TYR A 147 -11.35 15.32 -1.04
CA TYR A 147 -11.67 15.46 0.38
C TYR A 147 -11.90 16.93 0.79
N GLN A 148 -11.01 17.84 0.39
CA GLN A 148 -11.16 19.26 0.71
C GLN A 148 -12.42 19.87 0.09
N LYS A 149 -12.75 19.51 -1.16
CA LYS A 149 -13.99 19.95 -1.82
C LYS A 149 -15.23 19.42 -1.13
N LEU A 150 -15.21 18.15 -0.72
CA LEU A 150 -16.31 17.53 0.00
C LEU A 150 -16.50 18.17 1.38
N ALA A 151 -15.40 18.42 2.10
CA ALA A 151 -15.42 19.07 3.41
C ALA A 151 -15.82 20.55 3.35
N GLY A 152 -15.50 21.24 2.24
CA GLY A 152 -15.84 22.66 2.04
C GLY A 152 -17.33 22.94 1.81
N GLY A 153 -18.11 21.93 1.40
CA GLY A 153 -19.53 22.09 1.11
C GLY A 153 -19.83 22.96 -0.13
N GLY A 154 -21.11 23.22 -0.38
CA GLY A 154 -21.59 24.03 -1.51
C GLY A 154 -22.40 23.27 -2.56
N PRO A 155 -23.14 23.99 -3.43
CA PRO A 155 -24.10 23.39 -4.36
C PRO A 155 -23.46 22.54 -5.46
N ALA A 156 -22.21 22.84 -5.85
CA ALA A 156 -21.50 22.13 -6.92
C ALA A 156 -20.66 20.93 -6.44
N VAL A 157 -20.58 20.66 -5.13
CA VAL A 157 -19.67 19.66 -4.55
C VAL A 157 -19.85 18.28 -5.16
N LEU A 158 -21.09 17.82 -5.34
CA LEU A 158 -21.35 16.50 -5.90
C LEU A 158 -20.82 16.37 -7.33
N GLY A 159 -20.99 17.40 -8.15
CA GLY A 159 -20.50 17.42 -9.52
C GLY A 159 -18.97 17.48 -9.59
N GLU A 160 -18.35 18.36 -8.80
CA GLU A 160 -16.89 18.51 -8.76
C GLU A 160 -16.20 17.24 -8.25
N THR A 161 -16.70 16.65 -7.15
CA THR A 161 -16.13 15.42 -6.57
C THR A 161 -16.35 14.21 -7.47
N ALA A 162 -17.48 14.10 -8.15
CA ALA A 162 -17.72 13.06 -9.16
C ALA A 162 -16.75 13.20 -10.33
N PHE A 163 -16.59 14.41 -10.88
CA PHE A 163 -15.65 14.67 -11.99
C PHE A 163 -14.22 14.29 -11.61
N LEU A 164 -13.73 14.74 -10.45
CA LEU A 164 -12.40 14.41 -9.98
C LEU A 164 -12.22 12.90 -9.74
N SER A 165 -13.25 12.20 -9.25
CA SER A 165 -13.22 10.74 -9.06
C SER A 165 -13.12 9.99 -10.39
N VAL A 166 -13.89 10.42 -11.40
CA VAL A 166 -13.81 9.88 -12.76
C VAL A 166 -12.43 10.14 -13.36
N LEU A 167 -11.86 11.33 -13.16
CA LEU A 167 -10.51 11.66 -13.62
C LEU A 167 -9.46 10.73 -13.01
N ILE A 168 -9.53 10.46 -11.71
CA ILE A 168 -8.66 9.46 -11.05
C ILE A 168 -8.82 8.08 -11.71
N GLY A 169 -10.05 7.65 -11.97
CA GLY A 169 -10.34 6.39 -12.65
C GLY A 169 -9.74 6.31 -14.05
N ILE A 170 -9.85 7.38 -14.84
CA ILE A 170 -9.27 7.48 -16.19
C ILE A 170 -7.75 7.40 -16.13
N ILE A 171 -7.10 8.12 -15.21
CA ILE A 171 -5.64 8.10 -15.04
C ILE A 171 -5.17 6.69 -14.66
N ALA A 172 -5.85 6.03 -13.73
CA ALA A 172 -5.54 4.66 -13.34
C ALA A 172 -5.68 3.68 -14.52
N MET A 173 -6.79 3.76 -15.26
CA MET A 173 -7.02 2.95 -16.45
C MET A 173 -5.99 3.21 -17.55
N ALA A 174 -5.62 4.46 -17.79
CA ALA A 174 -4.57 4.81 -18.75
C ALA A 174 -3.23 4.19 -18.38
N GLY A 175 -2.88 4.17 -17.09
CA GLY A 175 -1.68 3.51 -16.57
C GLY A 175 -1.68 2.00 -16.83
N ILE A 176 -2.81 1.32 -16.55
CA ILE A 176 -2.97 -0.12 -16.82
C ILE A 176 -2.89 -0.41 -18.32
N LEU A 177 -3.58 0.38 -19.16
CA LEU A 177 -3.56 0.19 -20.62
C LEU A 177 -2.17 0.41 -21.21
N ALA A 178 -1.44 1.42 -20.74
CA ALA A 178 -0.05 1.66 -21.16
C ALA A 178 0.84 0.46 -20.82
N GLN A 179 0.63 -0.15 -19.64
CA GLN A 179 1.33 -1.37 -19.25
C GLN A 179 0.99 -2.56 -20.15
N GLU A 180 -0.28 -2.79 -20.45
CA GLU A 180 -0.72 -3.86 -21.33
C GLU A 180 -0.13 -3.72 -22.74
N ILE A 181 -0.14 -2.50 -23.30
CA ILE A 181 0.46 -2.21 -24.61
C ILE A 181 1.97 -2.50 -24.60
N MET A 182 2.67 -2.11 -23.54
CA MET A 182 4.11 -2.37 -23.41
C MET A 182 4.41 -3.87 -23.29
N SER A 183 3.56 -4.62 -22.58
CA SER A 183 3.72 -6.06 -22.39
C SER A 183 3.47 -6.89 -23.65
N ARG A 184 2.71 -6.36 -24.63
CA ARG A 184 2.42 -7.06 -25.90
C ARG A 184 3.55 -7.00 -26.93
N ARG A 185 4.58 -6.16 -26.72
CA ARG A 185 5.64 -5.93 -27.72
C ARG A 185 6.64 -7.08 -27.87
N ARG A 186 6.62 -8.07 -26.98
CA ARG A 186 7.55 -9.22 -26.98
C ARG A 186 6.81 -10.48 -26.60
N ASP A 187 7.22 -11.61 -27.18
CA ASP A 187 6.77 -12.91 -26.73
C ASP A 187 7.56 -13.30 -25.47
N TYR A 188 6.85 -13.41 -24.35
CA TYR A 188 7.40 -13.77 -23.04
C TYR A 188 6.91 -15.15 -22.59
N ARG A 189 6.37 -15.98 -23.49
CA ARG A 189 5.85 -17.30 -23.14
C ARG A 189 6.97 -18.19 -22.62
N ILE A 190 6.85 -18.58 -21.36
CA ILE A 190 7.75 -19.53 -20.70
C ILE A 190 7.14 -20.93 -20.88
N SER A 191 7.95 -21.87 -21.34
CA SER A 191 7.52 -23.27 -21.48
C SER A 191 7.22 -23.88 -20.11
N SER A 192 6.04 -24.49 -19.95
CA SER A 192 5.46 -24.94 -18.68
C SER A 192 6.16 -26.14 -18.02
N THR A 193 7.15 -26.73 -18.68
CA THR A 193 7.83 -27.96 -18.24
C THR A 193 9.06 -27.71 -17.35
N SER A 194 9.45 -26.44 -17.16
CA SER A 194 10.71 -26.11 -16.50
C SER A 194 10.61 -26.11 -14.97
N LEU A 195 11.61 -26.70 -14.32
CA LEU A 195 11.83 -26.54 -12.87
C LEU A 195 12.14 -25.08 -12.55
N SER A 196 11.69 -24.61 -11.38
CA SER A 196 12.02 -23.27 -10.90
C SER A 196 13.54 -23.11 -10.77
N ALA A 197 14.06 -21.96 -11.24
CA ALA A 197 15.47 -21.60 -11.06
C ALA A 197 15.92 -21.72 -9.60
N GLU A 198 17.10 -22.33 -9.39
CA GLU A 198 17.69 -22.39 -8.05
C GLU A 198 18.10 -21.00 -7.57
N PRO A 199 17.98 -20.73 -6.25
CA PRO A 199 18.43 -19.46 -5.69
C PRO A 199 19.94 -19.27 -5.88
N TYR A 200 20.35 -18.10 -6.35
CA TYR A 200 21.77 -17.74 -6.40
C TYR A 200 22.39 -17.78 -5.01
N GLU A 201 23.51 -18.50 -4.89
CA GLU A 201 24.32 -18.49 -3.69
C GLU A 201 25.10 -17.17 -3.57
N LEU A 202 24.84 -16.43 -2.50
CA LEU A 202 25.49 -15.14 -2.24
C LEU A 202 26.96 -15.28 -1.80
N GLY A 203 27.45 -16.49 -1.53
CA GLY A 203 28.82 -16.75 -1.06
C GLY A 203 29.24 -15.82 0.08
N ARG A 204 30.39 -15.15 -0.09
CA ARG A 204 30.96 -14.20 0.89
C ARG A 204 30.12 -12.94 1.10
N TRP A 205 29.23 -12.58 0.17
CA TRP A 205 28.34 -11.42 0.29
C TRP A 205 27.08 -11.70 1.11
N ARG A 206 26.82 -12.97 1.46
CA ARG A 206 25.67 -13.38 2.26
C ARG A 206 25.46 -12.55 3.53
N PRO A 207 26.45 -12.36 4.44
CA PRO A 207 26.24 -11.59 5.66
C PRO A 207 25.92 -10.12 5.37
N THR A 208 26.60 -9.50 4.42
CA THR A 208 26.39 -8.09 4.04
C THR A 208 24.98 -7.86 3.49
N VAL A 209 24.54 -8.71 2.55
CA VAL A 209 23.17 -8.64 2.00
C VAL A 209 22.13 -8.91 3.09
N GLN A 210 22.36 -9.89 3.95
CA GLN A 210 21.46 -10.20 5.06
C GLN A 210 21.35 -9.04 6.06
N ALA A 211 22.47 -8.38 6.38
CA ALA A 211 22.49 -7.20 7.24
C ALA A 211 21.76 -6.02 6.58
N GLY A 212 21.98 -5.77 5.29
CA GLY A 212 21.28 -4.73 4.54
C GLY A 212 19.77 -4.95 4.50
N MET A 213 19.32 -6.19 4.31
CA MET A 213 17.89 -6.52 4.35
C MET A 213 17.26 -6.28 5.73
N TRP A 214 17.95 -6.66 6.81
CA TRP A 214 17.47 -6.38 8.16
C TRP A 214 17.47 -4.88 8.46
N LEU A 215 18.51 -4.15 8.04
CA LEU A 215 18.57 -2.70 8.19
C LEU A 215 17.38 -2.03 7.48
N LEU A 216 17.08 -2.45 6.26
CA LEU A 216 15.92 -1.97 5.53
C LEU A 216 14.61 -2.23 6.29
N ILE A 217 14.41 -3.44 6.81
CA ILE A 217 13.23 -3.79 7.62
C ILE A 217 13.18 -2.93 8.90
N ILE A 218 14.31 -2.72 9.56
CA ILE A 218 14.38 -1.87 10.76
C ILE A 218 13.97 -0.44 10.42
N VAL A 219 14.56 0.15 9.38
CA VAL A 219 14.30 1.55 8.99
C VAL A 219 12.85 1.74 8.52
N VAL A 220 12.31 0.79 7.75
CA VAL A 220 11.02 0.95 7.09
C VAL A 220 9.84 0.56 7.98
N LEU A 221 10.01 -0.45 8.86
CA LEU A 221 8.94 -0.98 9.71
C LEU A 221 9.18 -0.69 11.19
N PHE A 222 10.26 -1.20 11.77
CA PHE A 222 10.40 -1.23 13.22
C PHE A 222 10.68 0.16 13.82
N LEU A 223 11.55 0.94 13.19
CA LEU A 223 11.94 2.26 13.67
C LEU A 223 10.77 3.26 13.70
N PRO A 224 9.93 3.42 12.65
CA PRO A 224 8.77 4.31 12.71
C PRO A 224 7.72 3.82 13.71
N LEU A 225 7.46 2.51 13.79
CA LEU A 225 6.55 1.96 14.79
C LEU A 225 7.07 2.17 16.22
N PHE A 226 8.37 2.01 16.42
CA PHE A 226 9.01 2.30 17.69
C PHE A 226 8.87 3.78 18.05
N GLY A 227 9.09 4.69 17.10
CA GLY A 227 8.83 6.12 17.29
C GLY A 227 7.38 6.41 17.72
N LEU A 228 6.40 5.74 17.12
CA LEU A 228 4.99 5.87 17.47
C LEU A 228 4.69 5.35 18.89
N VAL A 229 5.30 4.22 19.28
CA VAL A 229 5.22 3.69 20.66
C VAL A 229 5.85 4.66 21.66
N LEU A 230 7.00 5.28 21.34
CA LEU A 230 7.58 6.27 22.23
C LEU A 230 6.67 7.50 22.36
N THR A 231 6.05 7.95 21.28
CA THR A 231 5.08 9.07 21.29
C THR A 231 3.84 8.75 22.11
N SER A 232 3.32 7.51 22.08
CA SER A 232 2.14 7.14 22.87
C SER A 232 2.41 7.11 24.38
N LEU A 233 3.67 7.01 24.81
CA LEU A 233 4.07 7.01 26.22
C LEU A 233 4.28 8.42 26.81
N VAL A 234 4.21 9.46 26.00
CA VAL A 234 4.45 10.84 26.46
C VAL A 234 3.11 11.58 26.58
N PRO A 235 2.87 12.38 27.64
CA PRO A 235 1.59 13.04 27.90
C PRO A 235 1.22 14.12 26.88
N GLY A 236 2.16 14.55 26.03
CA GLY A 236 1.91 15.56 25.01
C GLY A 236 3.06 15.71 24.03
N TYR A 237 2.76 16.27 22.86
CA TYR A 237 3.76 16.49 21.83
C TYR A 237 4.85 17.44 22.29
N GLY A 238 6.11 17.10 22.00
CA GLY A 238 7.26 17.93 22.34
C GLY A 238 7.76 17.76 23.77
N ILE A 239 7.13 16.94 24.60
CA ILE A 239 7.70 16.59 25.91
C ILE A 239 8.76 15.49 25.71
N ALA A 240 9.90 15.62 26.39
CA ALA A 240 10.96 14.60 26.33
C ALA A 240 10.53 13.35 27.09
N LEU A 241 10.82 12.17 26.55
CA LEU A 241 10.56 10.91 27.23
C LEU A 241 11.61 10.68 28.32
N THR A 242 11.15 10.65 29.56
CA THR A 242 11.94 10.41 30.78
C THR A 242 11.16 9.51 31.72
N ALA A 243 11.80 8.95 32.74
CA ALA A 243 11.10 8.14 33.75
C ALA A 243 9.95 8.88 34.46
N LYS A 244 9.97 10.22 34.48
CA LYS A 244 8.91 11.05 35.09
C LYS A 244 7.76 11.38 34.14
N THR A 245 8.03 11.40 32.84
CA THR A 245 7.05 11.77 31.81
C THR A 245 6.45 10.56 31.11
N ALA A 246 7.07 9.39 31.21
CA ALA A 246 6.51 8.15 30.69
C ALA A 246 5.22 7.81 31.43
N THR A 247 4.11 7.73 30.70
CA THR A 247 2.78 7.44 31.24
C THR A 247 1.97 6.54 30.30
N LEU A 248 1.00 5.82 30.86
CA LEU A 248 -0.01 5.06 30.13
C LEU A 248 -1.37 5.79 30.08
N ASP A 249 -1.43 7.04 30.53
CA ASP A 249 -2.67 7.82 30.60
C ASP A 249 -3.33 7.97 29.21
N ASN A 250 -2.54 8.10 28.14
CA ASN A 250 -3.07 8.13 26.77
C ASN A 250 -3.87 6.85 26.43
N TYR A 251 -3.41 5.69 26.88
CA TYR A 251 -4.12 4.42 26.67
C TYR A 251 -5.39 4.35 27.51
N ARG A 252 -5.30 4.78 28.78
CA ARG A 252 -6.47 4.86 29.67
C ARG A 252 -7.56 5.75 29.07
N PHE A 253 -7.17 6.95 28.63
CA PHE A 253 -8.07 7.93 28.03
C PHE A 253 -8.76 7.35 26.78
N VAL A 254 -8.00 6.78 25.85
CA VAL A 254 -8.54 6.23 24.59
C VAL A 254 -9.44 5.02 24.82
N LEU A 255 -9.10 4.13 25.77
CA LEU A 255 -9.85 2.89 26.02
C LEU A 255 -11.10 3.08 26.88
N PHE A 256 -11.07 4.00 27.84
CA PHE A 256 -12.12 4.09 28.87
C PHE A 256 -12.84 5.43 28.94
N GLU A 257 -12.25 6.52 28.46
CA GLU A 257 -12.80 7.88 28.63
C GLU A 257 -13.26 8.50 27.31
N HIS A 258 -12.72 8.04 26.18
CA HIS A 258 -13.03 8.58 24.86
C HIS A 258 -14.07 7.73 24.11
N ASP A 259 -15.36 8.05 24.30
CA ASP A 259 -16.48 7.32 23.69
C ASP A 259 -16.37 7.16 22.17
N ALA A 260 -15.84 8.19 21.48
CA ALA A 260 -15.68 8.14 20.03
C ALA A 260 -14.65 7.09 19.59
N ALA A 261 -13.58 6.86 20.36
CA ALA A 261 -12.62 5.78 20.07
C ALA A 261 -13.26 4.41 20.28
N GLY A 262 -14.00 4.22 21.38
CA GLY A 262 -14.72 2.98 21.65
C GLY A 262 -15.71 2.64 20.53
N ARG A 263 -16.54 3.61 20.12
CA ARG A 263 -17.46 3.45 18.98
C ARG A 263 -16.73 3.17 17.67
N ALA A 264 -15.67 3.92 17.37
CA ALA A 264 -14.90 3.71 16.14
C ALA A 264 -14.27 2.31 16.10
N PHE A 265 -13.74 1.82 17.23
CA PHE A 265 -13.20 0.48 17.35
C PHE A 265 -14.27 -0.59 17.11
N PHE A 266 -15.41 -0.49 17.80
CA PHE A 266 -16.51 -1.45 17.66
C PHE A 266 -17.08 -1.46 16.24
N ASN A 267 -17.37 -0.29 15.66
CA ASN A 267 -17.87 -0.17 14.30
C ASN A 267 -16.90 -0.76 13.28
N SER A 268 -15.60 -0.44 13.39
CA SER A 268 -14.60 -0.96 12.45
C SER A 268 -14.43 -2.47 12.59
N PHE A 269 -14.41 -2.99 13.81
CA PHE A 269 -14.28 -4.41 14.08
C PHE A 269 -15.49 -5.19 13.55
N TRP A 270 -16.71 -4.76 13.90
CA TRP A 270 -17.94 -5.37 13.42
C TRP A 270 -18.06 -5.31 11.90
N LEU A 271 -17.79 -4.14 11.31
CA LEU A 271 -17.84 -3.95 9.86
C LEU A 271 -16.82 -4.83 9.14
N SER A 272 -15.61 -5.01 9.70
CA SER A 272 -14.60 -5.89 9.12
C SER A 272 -15.01 -7.37 9.15
N ILE A 273 -15.62 -7.84 10.25
CA ILE A 273 -16.12 -9.22 10.37
C ILE A 273 -17.29 -9.46 9.43
N ALA A 274 -18.27 -8.56 9.44
CA ALA A 274 -19.44 -8.66 8.55
C ALA A 274 -19.01 -8.64 7.09
N ALA A 275 -18.14 -7.70 6.70
CA ALA A 275 -17.62 -7.62 5.34
C ALA A 275 -16.85 -8.89 4.95
N ALA A 276 -16.00 -9.43 5.83
CA ALA A 276 -15.27 -10.67 5.55
C ALA A 276 -16.24 -11.86 5.37
N PHE A 277 -17.25 -11.97 6.22
CA PHE A 277 -18.27 -13.03 6.12
C PHE A 277 -19.04 -12.95 4.80
N PHE A 278 -19.58 -11.78 4.44
CA PHE A 278 -20.31 -11.60 3.18
C PHE A 278 -19.41 -11.74 1.96
N ALA A 279 -18.16 -11.26 2.03
CA ALA A 279 -17.19 -11.44 0.95
C ALA A 279 -16.93 -12.93 0.69
N VAL A 280 -16.73 -13.74 1.72
CA VAL A 280 -16.55 -15.20 1.56
C VAL A 280 -17.82 -15.85 1.01
N LEU A 281 -18.98 -15.50 1.56
CA LEU A 281 -20.28 -16.03 1.15
C LEU A 281 -20.56 -15.80 -0.34
N VAL A 282 -20.16 -14.65 -0.88
CA VAL A 282 -20.38 -14.28 -2.29
C VAL A 282 -19.21 -14.74 -3.19
N ALA A 283 -17.96 -14.55 -2.74
CA ALA A 283 -16.79 -14.82 -3.57
C ALA A 283 -16.53 -16.31 -3.79
N VAL A 284 -16.81 -17.17 -2.82
CA VAL A 284 -16.57 -18.63 -2.97
C VAL A 284 -17.47 -19.25 -4.05
N PRO A 285 -18.80 -19.03 -4.05
CA PRO A 285 -19.65 -19.52 -5.14
C PRO A 285 -19.27 -18.97 -6.51
N ILE A 286 -18.99 -17.65 -6.59
CA ILE A 286 -18.56 -17.02 -7.83
C ILE A 286 -17.22 -17.60 -8.32
N GLY A 287 -16.26 -17.77 -7.42
CA GLY A 287 -14.96 -18.37 -7.72
C GLY A 287 -15.10 -19.81 -8.20
N TYR A 288 -16.00 -20.59 -7.60
CA TYR A 288 -16.32 -21.94 -8.06
C TYR A 288 -16.91 -21.93 -9.48
N LEU A 289 -17.86 -21.04 -9.78
CA LEU A 289 -18.44 -20.89 -11.12
C LEU A 289 -17.39 -20.48 -12.15
N ILE A 290 -16.48 -19.56 -11.81
CA ILE A 290 -15.41 -19.10 -12.72
C ILE A 290 -14.39 -20.20 -12.98
N ALA A 291 -14.03 -20.98 -11.97
CA ALA A 291 -13.03 -22.05 -12.10
C ALA A 291 -13.49 -23.21 -12.99
N TRP A 292 -14.79 -23.53 -12.99
CA TRP A 292 -15.35 -24.69 -13.70
C TRP A 292 -16.21 -24.31 -14.91
N GLY A 293 -16.71 -23.08 -14.97
CA GLY A 293 -17.64 -22.61 -15.99
C GLY A 293 -16.96 -22.18 -17.28
N LYS A 294 -17.40 -22.73 -18.41
CA LYS A 294 -16.92 -22.38 -19.77
C LYS A 294 -17.84 -21.41 -20.53
N GLN A 295 -18.93 -20.98 -19.91
CA GLN A 295 -20.01 -20.25 -20.56
C GLN A 295 -19.67 -18.75 -20.69
N ARG A 296 -20.21 -18.07 -21.72
CA ARG A 296 -19.90 -16.65 -21.99
C ARG A 296 -20.31 -15.71 -20.85
N TRP A 297 -21.41 -16.00 -20.14
CA TRP A 297 -21.84 -15.18 -19.00
C TRP A 297 -20.91 -15.30 -17.79
N VAL A 298 -20.27 -16.47 -17.58
CA VAL A 298 -19.23 -16.66 -16.55
C VAL A 298 -18.02 -15.77 -16.86
N ARG A 299 -17.66 -15.63 -18.14
CA ARG A 299 -16.59 -14.72 -18.57
C ARG A 299 -16.94 -13.25 -18.31
N LEU A 300 -18.18 -12.84 -18.57
CA LEU A 300 -18.65 -11.50 -18.25
C LEU A 300 -18.63 -11.27 -16.74
N LEU A 301 -19.04 -12.26 -15.95
CA LEU A 301 -19.03 -12.20 -14.50
C LEU A 301 -17.60 -12.05 -13.95
N ASN A 302 -16.63 -12.80 -14.50
CA ASN A 302 -15.21 -12.63 -14.14
C ASN A 302 -14.71 -11.20 -14.41
N LEU A 303 -15.03 -10.63 -15.59
CA LEU A 303 -14.67 -9.25 -15.93
C LEU A 303 -15.31 -8.25 -14.96
N SER A 304 -16.57 -8.45 -14.58
CA SER A 304 -17.27 -7.58 -13.63
C SER A 304 -16.66 -7.62 -12.23
N VAL A 305 -16.16 -8.77 -11.79
CA VAL A 305 -15.50 -8.93 -10.47
C VAL A 305 -14.11 -8.30 -10.46
N GLU A 306 -13.40 -8.32 -11.58
CA GLU A 306 -12.07 -7.71 -11.72
C GLU A 306 -12.13 -6.17 -11.87
N LEU A 307 -13.24 -5.63 -12.40
CA LEU A 307 -13.39 -4.21 -12.72
C LEU A 307 -13.21 -3.27 -11.51
N PRO A 308 -13.78 -3.54 -10.32
CA PRO A 308 -13.55 -2.74 -9.12
C PRO A 308 -12.08 -2.74 -8.66
N TYR A 309 -11.33 -3.80 -8.96
CA TYR A 309 -9.90 -3.88 -8.58
C TYR A 309 -9.02 -2.98 -9.46
N ALA A 310 -9.44 -2.71 -10.69
CA ALA A 310 -8.76 -1.76 -11.57
C ALA A 310 -9.01 -0.29 -11.16
N LEU A 311 -10.09 -0.02 -10.43
CA LEU A 311 -10.40 1.32 -9.94
C LEU A 311 -9.69 1.58 -8.61
N PRO A 312 -9.04 2.73 -8.43
CA PRO A 312 -8.47 3.10 -7.14
C PRO A 312 -9.56 3.15 -6.07
N GLY A 313 -9.30 2.61 -4.87
CA GLY A 313 -10.31 2.48 -3.81
C GLY A 313 -10.99 3.79 -3.42
N VAL A 314 -10.30 4.93 -3.55
CA VAL A 314 -10.88 6.27 -3.33
C VAL A 314 -12.03 6.57 -4.31
N VAL A 315 -11.91 6.17 -5.58
CA VAL A 315 -12.97 6.33 -6.58
C VAL A 315 -14.21 5.54 -6.18
N LEU A 316 -14.02 4.28 -5.76
CA LEU A 316 -15.13 3.44 -5.30
C LEU A 316 -15.77 3.99 -4.02
N ALA A 317 -14.97 4.47 -3.08
CA ALA A 317 -15.45 5.07 -1.84
C ALA A 317 -16.31 6.30 -2.11
N ILE A 318 -15.85 7.20 -3.00
CA ILE A 318 -16.59 8.41 -3.36
C ILE A 318 -17.83 8.06 -4.18
N ALA A 319 -17.73 7.13 -5.14
CA ALA A 319 -18.89 6.66 -5.90
C ALA A 319 -19.96 6.08 -4.97
N SER A 320 -19.56 5.28 -3.97
CA SER A 320 -20.46 4.71 -2.96
C SER A 320 -21.08 5.81 -2.10
N LEU A 321 -20.27 6.76 -1.63
CA LEU A 321 -20.76 7.91 -0.87
C LEU A 321 -21.83 8.67 -1.66
N LEU A 322 -21.52 9.08 -2.90
CA LEU A 322 -22.42 9.84 -3.76
C LEU A 322 -23.70 9.06 -4.11
N MET A 323 -23.59 7.74 -4.28
CA MET A 323 -24.73 6.86 -4.56
C MET A 323 -25.71 6.81 -3.39
N PHE A 324 -25.22 6.72 -2.15
CA PHE A 324 -26.07 6.60 -0.96
C PHE A 324 -26.44 7.94 -0.31
N LEU A 325 -25.78 9.03 -0.71
CA LEU A 325 -26.08 10.37 -0.22
C LEU A 325 -27.46 10.86 -0.66
N ARG A 326 -27.96 10.39 -1.82
CA ARG A 326 -29.34 10.57 -2.24
C ARG A 326 -30.17 9.32 -1.90
N PRO A 327 -31.49 9.46 -1.65
CA PRO A 327 -32.37 8.32 -1.51
C PRO A 327 -32.22 7.37 -2.70
N ILE A 328 -32.20 6.07 -2.43
CA ILE A 328 -32.03 5.07 -3.49
C ILE A 328 -33.13 5.28 -4.55
N PRO A 329 -32.75 5.48 -5.83
CA PRO A 329 -33.74 5.61 -6.89
C PRO A 329 -34.57 4.33 -6.91
N LEU A 330 -35.90 4.47 -6.90
CA LEU A 330 -36.96 3.43 -6.82
C LEU A 330 -37.52 3.14 -5.41
N THR A 331 -36.73 3.14 -4.34
CA THR A 331 -37.24 2.82 -2.99
C THR A 331 -37.43 4.04 -2.09
N GLY A 332 -36.75 5.15 -2.38
CA GLY A 332 -36.83 6.38 -1.56
C GLY A 332 -36.17 6.24 -0.18
N ILE A 333 -35.52 5.12 0.10
CA ILE A 333 -34.83 4.87 1.37
C ILE A 333 -33.51 5.65 1.37
N GLN A 334 -33.30 6.46 2.40
CA GLN A 334 -32.05 7.17 2.65
C GLN A 334 -31.18 6.33 3.60
N LEU A 335 -29.99 5.94 3.14
CA LEU A 335 -29.03 5.15 3.94
C LEU A 335 -27.91 6.02 4.54
N TYR A 336 -27.69 7.21 3.97
CA TYR A 336 -26.66 8.11 4.46
C TYR A 336 -27.17 8.87 5.69
N ASN A 337 -26.42 8.80 6.79
CA ASN A 337 -26.72 9.46 8.07
C ASN A 337 -27.94 8.91 8.85
N THR A 338 -28.23 7.61 8.67
CA THR A 338 -29.17 6.83 9.50
C THR A 338 -28.42 5.92 10.45
#